data_AF-A0A661FEP2-F1
#
_entry.id   AF-A0A661FEP2-F1
#
_cell.length_a   1.000
_cell.length_b   1.000
_cell.length_c   1.000
_cell.angle_alpha   90.00
_cell.angle_beta   90.00
_cell.angle_gamma   90.00
#
_symmetry.space_group_name_H-M   'P 1'
#
loop_
_entity.id
_entity.type
_entity.pdbx_description
1 polymer ?
#
loop_
_entity_poly.entity_id
_entity_poly.type
_entity_poly.pdbx_seq_one_letter_code
_entity_poly.pdbx_strand_id
1 'polypeptide(L)'
;RNCSACTFPAMEGQEVINNSTDLKQDRKRITQMLFVEGNHFCPSCEKTGNCQLQGVAYYLDMHDNHFPHFFTNRKMDASHPDILIDHNRCIFCNLCVRASQEKDNKNVFAISGRGINKRLIINSRSGQLKDSDIDLHDCAAHICPTGAILIKRTGYQVPIGQRIYDQQKIDEVALAKENKHHDR
;
A
#
# COMPACT_ATOMS: atom_id res chain seq x y z
N ARG A 1 -24.72 -4.22 -11.73
CA ARG A 1 -24.23 -2.89 -11.26
C ARG A 1 -22.79 -3.06 -10.81
N ASN A 2 -21.87 -2.19 -11.24
CA ASN A 2 -20.50 -2.19 -10.72
C ASN A 2 -20.49 -1.55 -9.32
N CYS A 3 -19.82 -2.19 -8.37
CA CYS A 3 -19.69 -1.73 -6.99
C CYS A 3 -18.35 -2.16 -6.39
N SER A 4 -17.96 -1.51 -5.28
CA SER A 4 -16.81 -1.93 -4.48
C SER A 4 -17.19 -3.10 -3.57
N ALA A 5 -16.57 -4.26 -3.79
CA ALA A 5 -16.86 -5.48 -3.03
C ALA A 5 -16.65 -5.31 -1.52
N CYS A 6 -15.66 -4.50 -1.10
CA CYS A 6 -15.35 -4.29 0.32
C CYS A 6 -16.43 -3.54 1.12
N THR A 7 -17.43 -2.95 0.45
CA THR A 7 -18.51 -2.20 1.11
C THR A 7 -19.90 -2.68 0.68
N PHE A 8 -19.99 -3.63 -0.25
CA PHE A 8 -21.27 -4.14 -0.73
C PHE A 8 -21.69 -5.33 0.13
N PRO A 9 -22.82 -5.26 0.87
CA PRO A 9 -23.23 -6.35 1.76
C PRO A 9 -23.53 -7.65 1.00
N ALA A 10 -23.01 -8.77 1.51
CA ALA A 10 -23.35 -10.09 1.03
C ALA A 10 -24.81 -10.43 1.37
N MET A 11 -25.54 -11.02 0.44
CA MET A 11 -26.93 -11.45 0.62
C MET A 11 -27.17 -12.79 -0.07
N GLU A 12 -28.15 -13.54 0.43
CA GLU A 12 -28.57 -14.80 -0.17
C GLU A 12 -29.04 -14.61 -1.62
N GLY A 13 -28.68 -15.55 -2.49
CA GLY A 13 -29.02 -15.51 -3.91
C GLY A 13 -28.24 -14.48 -4.74
N GLN A 14 -27.23 -13.80 -4.18
CA GLN A 14 -26.39 -12.88 -4.96
C GLN A 14 -25.47 -13.63 -5.92
N GLU A 15 -25.52 -13.25 -7.20
CA GLU A 15 -24.54 -13.66 -8.21
C GLU A 15 -23.44 -12.60 -8.36
N VAL A 16 -22.19 -12.97 -8.10
CA VAL A 16 -21.05 -12.06 -8.13
C VAL A 16 -20.16 -12.34 -9.33
N ILE A 17 -20.15 -11.41 -10.28
CA ILE A 17 -19.21 -11.42 -11.41
C ILE A 17 -18.03 -10.53 -11.05
N ASN A 18 -16.89 -11.15 -10.72
CA ASN A 18 -15.67 -10.43 -10.33
C ASN A 18 -14.56 -10.48 -11.40
N ASN A 19 -14.76 -11.24 -12.48
CA ASN A 19 -13.75 -11.54 -13.49
C ASN A 19 -14.32 -11.38 -14.91
N SER A 20 -14.59 -10.14 -15.30
CA SER A 20 -14.95 -9.77 -16.68
C SER A 20 -13.86 -8.90 -17.31
N THR A 21 -13.85 -8.83 -18.64
CA THR A 21 -12.89 -7.99 -19.40
C THR A 21 -12.96 -6.53 -18.97
N ASP A 22 -14.17 -5.98 -18.86
CA ASP A 22 -14.38 -4.58 -18.47
C ASP A 22 -13.84 -4.30 -17.06
N LEU A 23 -14.09 -5.20 -16.10
CA LEU A 23 -13.57 -5.07 -14.73
C LEU A 23 -12.03 -5.14 -14.70
N LYS A 24 -11.41 -5.98 -15.52
CA LYS A 24 -9.94 -6.03 -15.62
C LYS A 24 -9.38 -4.72 -16.16
N GLN A 25 -10.02 -4.14 -17.18
CA GLN A 25 -9.60 -2.86 -17.74
C GLN A 25 -9.74 -1.70 -16.75
N ASP A 26 -10.86 -1.64 -16.01
CA ASP A 26 -11.07 -0.63 -14.97
C ASP A 26 -10.04 -0.76 -13.85
N ARG A 27 -9.78 -1.98 -13.36
CA ARG A 27 -8.75 -2.24 -12.35
C ARG A 27 -7.37 -1.82 -12.85
N LYS A 28 -7.00 -2.18 -14.09
CA LYS A 28 -5.73 -1.80 -14.70
C LYS A 28 -5.59 -0.28 -14.77
N ARG A 29 -6.64 0.44 -15.19
CA ARG A 29 -6.65 1.90 -15.24
C ARG A 29 -6.46 2.52 -13.85
N ILE A 30 -7.15 2.03 -12.82
CA ILE A 30 -6.99 2.51 -11.44
C ILE A 30 -5.57 2.26 -10.96
N THR A 31 -5.01 1.08 -11.20
CA THR A 31 -3.62 0.76 -10.85
C THR A 31 -2.65 1.71 -11.55
N GLN A 32 -2.80 1.93 -12.86
CA GLN A 32 -2.01 2.90 -13.62
C GLN A 32 -2.08 4.31 -13.03
N MET A 33 -3.27 4.78 -12.63
CA MET A 33 -3.43 6.08 -11.95
C MET A 33 -2.63 6.16 -10.65
N LEU A 34 -2.62 5.10 -9.83
CA LEU A 34 -1.81 5.06 -8.62
C LEU A 34 -0.31 5.14 -8.93
N PHE A 35 0.15 4.46 -9.98
CA PHE A 35 1.55 4.50 -10.40
C PHE A 35 2.02 5.89 -10.86
N VAL A 36 1.15 6.67 -11.51
CA VAL A 36 1.51 8.01 -12.01
C VAL A 36 1.29 9.14 -11.01
N GLU A 37 0.40 8.96 -10.03
CA GLU A 37 0.19 9.90 -8.93
C GLU A 37 1.45 9.96 -8.03
N GLY A 38 2.10 8.82 -7.81
CA GLY A 38 3.33 8.67 -7.05
C GLY A 38 4.60 8.55 -7.91
N ASN A 39 5.74 8.41 -7.23
CA ASN A 39 7.03 8.08 -7.86
C ASN A 39 7.37 6.61 -7.59
N HIS A 40 6.71 5.72 -8.35
CA HIS A 40 6.85 4.27 -8.21
C HIS A 40 8.01 3.70 -9.05
N PHE A 41 9.23 4.13 -8.75
CA PHE A 41 10.44 3.62 -9.40
C PHE A 41 10.89 2.30 -8.75
N CYS A 42 10.26 1.20 -9.18
CA CYS A 42 10.47 -0.13 -8.62
C CYS A 42 11.94 -0.60 -8.58
N PRO A 43 12.79 -0.35 -9.62
CA PRO A 43 14.18 -0.83 -9.61
C PRO A 43 15.00 -0.33 -8.41
N SER A 44 14.66 0.82 -7.84
CA SER A 44 15.34 1.41 -6.67
C SER A 44 14.57 1.28 -5.36
N CYS A 45 13.45 0.55 -5.36
CA CYS A 45 12.59 0.43 -4.18
C CYS A 45 12.87 -0.87 -3.45
N GLU A 46 13.29 -0.80 -2.19
CA GLU A 46 13.58 -1.99 -1.36
C GLU A 46 12.37 -2.91 -1.14
N LYS A 47 11.14 -2.42 -1.35
CA LYS A 47 9.90 -3.23 -1.29
C LYS A 47 9.65 -3.99 -2.59
N THR A 48 10.47 -3.85 -3.64
CA THR A 48 10.23 -4.56 -4.91
C THR A 48 10.20 -6.08 -4.70
N GLY A 49 9.29 -6.77 -5.40
CA GLY A 49 9.01 -8.20 -5.18
C GLY A 49 8.20 -8.51 -3.92
N ASN A 50 8.00 -7.54 -3.01
CA ASN A 50 7.20 -7.67 -1.79
C ASN A 50 6.12 -6.56 -1.68
N CYS A 51 5.91 -5.80 -2.74
CA CYS A 51 4.99 -4.65 -2.80
C CYS A 51 3.66 -5.09 -3.43
N GLN A 52 2.54 -4.90 -2.72
CA GLN A 52 1.23 -5.30 -3.21
C GLN A 52 0.80 -4.51 -4.44
N LEU A 53 1.11 -3.20 -4.52
CA LEU A 53 0.81 -2.40 -5.71
C LEU A 53 1.51 -2.97 -6.96
N GLN A 54 2.76 -3.41 -6.80
CA GLN A 54 3.51 -4.08 -7.87
C GLN A 54 2.91 -5.44 -8.21
N GLY A 55 2.54 -6.23 -7.18
CA GLY A 55 1.86 -7.51 -7.38
C GLY A 55 0.52 -7.39 -8.12
N VAL A 56 -0.29 -6.36 -7.81
CA VAL A 56 -1.52 -6.06 -8.56
C VAL A 56 -1.21 -5.69 -10.02
N ALA A 57 -0.19 -4.86 -10.26
CA ALA A 57 0.20 -4.51 -11.63
C ALA A 57 0.59 -5.74 -12.45
N TYR A 58 1.36 -6.67 -11.87
CA TYR A 58 1.69 -7.94 -12.53
C TYR A 58 0.47 -8.81 -12.78
N TYR A 59 -0.42 -8.92 -11.79
CA TYR A 59 -1.66 -9.68 -11.91
C TYR A 59 -2.59 -9.18 -13.03
N LEU A 60 -2.55 -7.87 -13.30
CA LEU A 60 -3.37 -7.21 -14.33
C LEU A 60 -2.66 -7.06 -15.68
N ASP A 61 -1.50 -7.70 -15.87
CA ASP A 61 -0.67 -7.59 -17.08
C ASP A 61 -0.42 -6.11 -17.45
N MET A 62 -0.06 -5.30 -16.46
CA MET A 62 0.24 -3.88 -16.63
C MET A 62 1.69 -3.71 -17.11
N HIS A 63 1.86 -3.52 -18.43
CA HIS A 63 3.18 -3.34 -19.04
C HIS A 63 3.66 -1.89 -19.06
N ASP A 64 2.75 -0.93 -18.91
CA ASP A 64 3.04 0.50 -18.95
C ASP A 64 2.07 1.29 -18.06
N ASN A 65 2.42 2.55 -17.79
CA ASN A 65 1.64 3.42 -16.92
C ASN A 65 0.49 4.14 -17.65
N HIS A 66 0.46 4.14 -18.98
CA HIS A 66 -0.51 4.77 -19.90
C HIS A 66 -0.69 6.29 -19.79
N PHE A 67 -0.53 6.86 -18.60
CA PHE A 67 -0.70 8.28 -18.29
C PHE A 67 0.66 8.97 -18.05
N PRO A 68 0.74 10.29 -18.24
CA PRO A 68 1.90 11.06 -17.82
C PRO A 68 2.10 11.01 -16.31
N HIS A 69 3.36 10.87 -15.87
CA HIS A 69 3.71 10.97 -14.46
C HIS A 69 3.54 12.38 -13.92
N PHE A 70 3.12 12.49 -12.66
CA PHE A 70 2.99 13.77 -11.99
C PHE A 70 4.32 14.27 -11.42
N PHE A 71 5.30 13.35 -11.24
CA PHE A 71 6.61 13.64 -10.66
C PHE A 71 6.53 14.50 -9.40
N THR A 72 5.63 14.11 -8.49
CA THR A 72 5.42 14.87 -7.25
C THR A 72 6.72 14.90 -6.45
N ASN A 73 7.04 16.06 -5.87
CA ASN A 73 8.23 16.23 -5.04
C ASN A 73 7.84 16.33 -3.56
N ARG A 74 7.31 15.24 -3.01
CA ARG A 74 6.99 15.15 -1.58
C ARG A 74 8.27 14.80 -0.83
N LYS A 75 8.54 15.50 0.27
CA LYS A 75 9.73 15.23 1.09
C LYS A 75 9.64 13.84 1.72
N MET A 76 10.78 13.21 1.91
CA MET A 76 10.88 11.99 2.72
C MET A 76 10.97 12.38 4.19
N ASP A 77 10.31 11.62 5.07
CA ASP A 77 10.51 11.72 6.52
C ASP A 77 11.43 10.60 6.98
N ALA A 78 12.70 10.95 7.20
CA ALA A 78 13.73 10.07 7.73
C ALA A 78 14.10 10.43 9.17
N SER A 79 13.26 11.18 9.88
CA SER A 79 13.59 11.74 11.20
C SER A 79 13.70 10.67 12.29
N HIS A 80 12.83 9.66 12.27
CA HIS A 80 12.84 8.57 13.26
C HIS A 80 14.09 7.69 13.09
N PRO A 81 14.75 7.23 14.17
CA PRO A 81 16.00 6.46 14.07
C PRO A 81 15.86 5.18 13.23
N ASP A 82 14.71 4.50 13.31
CA ASP A 82 14.50 3.18 12.70
C ASP A 82 13.41 3.10 11.64
N ILE A 83 12.61 4.15 11.45
CA ILE A 83 11.46 4.13 10.53
C ILE A 83 11.64 5.27 9.53
N LEU A 84 11.29 4.99 8.27
CA LEU A 84 11.38 5.90 7.14
C LEU A 84 10.03 5.99 6.44
N ILE A 85 9.63 7.20 6.03
CA ILE A 85 8.48 7.40 5.15
C ILE A 85 8.87 8.08 3.85
N ASP A 86 8.61 7.40 2.74
CA ASP A 86 8.62 7.99 1.40
C ASP A 86 7.19 8.33 0.97
N HIS A 87 6.83 9.61 1.13
CA HIS A 87 5.50 10.12 0.79
C HIS A 87 5.15 10.04 -0.70
N ASN A 88 6.13 9.87 -1.59
CA ASN A 88 5.86 9.72 -3.03
C ASN A 88 5.39 8.30 -3.39
N ARG A 89 5.53 7.33 -2.47
CA ARG A 89 5.13 5.93 -2.70
C ARG A 89 3.84 5.54 -1.97
N CYS A 90 3.25 6.49 -1.24
CA CYS A 90 1.99 6.30 -0.52
C CYS A 90 0.80 6.34 -1.48
N ILE A 91 -0.04 5.30 -1.42
CA ILE A 91 -1.29 5.20 -2.21
C ILE A 91 -2.54 5.58 -1.42
N PHE A 92 -2.38 6.17 -0.22
CA PHE A 92 -3.49 6.64 0.62
C PHE A 92 -4.53 5.57 0.99
N CYS A 93 -4.10 4.31 1.17
CA CYS A 93 -4.98 3.19 1.55
C CYS A 93 -5.53 3.25 3.00
N ASN A 94 -5.05 4.20 3.80
CA ASN A 94 -5.45 4.42 5.20
C ASN A 94 -5.12 3.29 6.19
N LEU A 95 -4.41 2.23 5.77
CA LEU A 95 -4.07 1.09 6.64
C LEU A 95 -3.20 1.49 7.84
N CYS A 96 -2.18 2.34 7.65
CA CYS A 96 -1.33 2.79 8.75
C CYS A 96 -2.07 3.68 9.75
N VAL A 97 -3.00 4.52 9.27
CA VAL A 97 -3.88 5.34 10.12
C VAL A 97 -4.76 4.44 10.99
N ARG A 98 -5.46 3.50 10.36
CA ARG A 98 -6.33 2.55 11.06
C ARG A 98 -5.56 1.68 12.04
N ALA A 99 -4.42 1.10 11.64
CA ALA A 99 -3.59 0.31 12.55
C ALA A 99 -3.13 1.13 13.75
N SER A 100 -2.67 2.36 13.53
CA SER A 100 -2.20 3.22 14.62
C SER A 100 -3.30 3.61 15.59
N GLN A 101 -4.54 3.76 15.11
CA GLN A 101 -5.70 4.11 15.94
C GLN A 101 -6.32 2.88 16.62
N GLU A 102 -6.65 1.85 15.84
CA GLU A 102 -7.46 0.71 16.26
C GLU A 102 -6.63 -0.40 16.94
N LYS A 103 -5.37 -0.59 16.51
CA LYS A 103 -4.49 -1.67 17.01
C LYS A 103 -3.48 -1.17 18.02
N ASP A 104 -2.80 -0.08 17.70
CA ASP A 104 -1.68 0.43 18.49
C ASP A 104 -2.13 1.48 19.53
N ASN A 105 -3.33 2.05 19.39
CA ASN A 105 -3.90 3.09 20.27
C ASN A 105 -3.02 4.37 20.40
N LYS A 106 -2.29 4.74 19.33
CA LYS A 106 -1.35 5.87 19.33
C LYS A 106 -1.75 7.03 18.44
N ASN A 107 -2.61 6.81 17.43
CA ASN A 107 -3.08 7.86 16.51
C ASN A 107 -1.93 8.70 15.88
N VAL A 108 -0.86 8.02 15.46
CA VAL A 108 0.37 8.61 14.89
C VAL A 108 0.11 9.23 13.52
N PHE A 109 -0.79 8.65 12.74
CA PHE A 109 -0.99 9.01 11.33
C PHE A 109 -2.37 9.59 11.09
N ALA A 110 -2.46 10.54 10.16
CA ALA A 110 -3.73 11.01 9.59
C ALA A 110 -3.57 11.37 8.11
N ILE A 111 -4.68 11.45 7.38
CA ILE A 111 -4.70 12.04 6.02
C ILE A 111 -5.23 13.46 6.12
N SER A 112 -4.49 14.41 5.54
CA SER A 112 -4.86 15.82 5.49
C SER A 112 -4.78 16.36 4.07
N GLY A 113 -5.45 17.47 3.79
CA GLY A 113 -5.56 18.06 2.46
C GLY A 113 -6.72 17.48 1.65
N ARG A 114 -6.82 17.90 0.38
CA ARG A 114 -7.94 17.55 -0.51
C ARG A 114 -7.45 17.38 -1.95
N GLY A 115 -8.10 16.49 -2.70
CA GLY A 115 -7.75 16.23 -4.10
C GLY A 115 -6.30 15.77 -4.23
N ILE A 116 -5.57 16.32 -5.21
CA ILE A 116 -4.16 15.98 -5.43
C ILE A 116 -3.22 16.48 -4.33
N ASN A 117 -3.68 17.42 -3.49
CA ASN A 117 -2.91 17.98 -2.38
C ASN A 117 -3.05 17.17 -1.09
N LYS A 118 -3.74 16.01 -1.13
CA LYS A 118 -3.83 15.10 0.01
C LYS A 118 -2.43 14.58 0.39
N ARG A 119 -2.18 14.42 1.69
CA ARG A 119 -0.90 13.97 2.26
C ARG A 119 -1.15 13.12 3.50
N LEU A 120 -0.32 12.10 3.67
CA LEU A 120 -0.17 11.41 4.95
C LEU A 120 0.61 12.35 5.87
N ILE A 121 0.04 12.73 7.00
CA ILE A 121 0.68 13.56 8.02
C ILE A 121 0.97 12.74 9.26
N ILE A 122 2.00 13.17 9.98
CA ILE A 122 2.34 12.64 11.29
C ILE A 122 1.68 13.55 12.33
N ASN A 123 0.93 12.96 13.25
CA ASN A 123 0.32 13.63 14.39
C ASN A 123 1.36 13.80 15.49
N SER A 124 2.25 14.77 15.29
CA SER A 124 3.25 15.21 16.26
C SER A 124 3.39 16.72 16.21
N ARG A 125 3.98 17.31 17.25
CA ARG A 125 4.15 18.77 17.32
C ARG A 125 4.94 19.34 16.14
N SER A 126 5.93 18.60 15.64
CA SER A 126 6.76 19.00 14.49
C SER A 126 6.21 18.54 13.15
N GLY A 127 5.23 17.64 13.14
CA GLY A 127 4.80 16.93 11.94
C GLY A 127 5.83 15.91 11.42
N GLN A 128 6.83 15.53 12.23
CA GLN A 128 7.84 14.54 11.91
C GLN A 128 7.69 13.28 12.77
N LEU A 129 8.09 12.11 12.25
CA LEU A 129 8.03 10.84 12.95
C LEU A 129 8.84 10.78 14.24
N LYS A 130 10.01 11.42 14.31
CA LYS A 130 10.88 11.40 15.50
C LYS A 130 10.20 11.93 16.78
N ASP A 131 9.19 12.78 16.61
CA ASP A 131 8.47 13.44 17.71
C ASP A 131 7.07 12.81 17.92
N SER A 132 6.81 11.65 17.32
CA SER A 132 5.58 10.87 17.49
C SER A 132 5.83 9.63 18.36
N ASP A 133 4.77 9.02 18.87
CA ASP A 133 4.85 7.83 19.73
C ASP A 133 5.00 6.50 18.96
N ILE A 134 5.31 6.56 17.66
CA ILE A 134 5.49 5.36 16.84
C ILE A 134 6.65 4.52 17.36
N ASP A 135 6.47 3.21 17.39
CA ASP A 135 7.48 2.25 17.76
C ASP A 135 7.70 1.21 16.65
N LEU A 136 8.89 0.60 16.63
CA LEU A 136 9.23 -0.47 15.69
C LEU A 136 8.32 -1.69 15.80
N HIS A 137 7.70 -1.94 16.94
CA HIS A 137 6.82 -3.09 17.16
C HIS A 137 5.35 -2.79 16.83
N ASP A 138 5.02 -1.54 16.49
CA ASP A 138 3.65 -1.14 16.15
C ASP A 138 3.18 -1.83 14.87
N CYS A 139 1.90 -2.20 14.85
CA CYS A 139 1.26 -2.71 13.64
C CYS A 139 1.36 -1.69 12.49
N ALA A 140 1.18 -0.40 12.80
CA ALA A 140 1.26 0.68 11.82
C ALA A 140 2.63 0.80 11.13
N ALA A 141 3.72 0.37 11.77
CA ALA A 141 5.06 0.38 11.18
C ALA A 141 5.23 -0.71 10.09
N HIS A 142 4.43 -1.79 10.15
CA HIS A 142 4.57 -2.97 9.28
C HIS A 142 3.42 -3.17 8.29
N ILE A 143 2.27 -2.52 8.51
CA ILE A 143 1.04 -2.75 7.74
C ILE A 143 1.07 -2.16 6.31
N CYS A 144 2.06 -1.30 5.99
CA CYS A 144 2.10 -0.62 4.70
C CYS A 144 2.24 -1.63 3.53
N PRO A 145 1.30 -1.63 2.56
CA PRO A 145 1.31 -2.58 1.45
C PRO A 145 2.29 -2.19 0.34
N THR A 146 2.81 -0.97 0.36
CA THR A 146 3.78 -0.44 -0.61
C THR A 146 5.12 -0.09 0.06
N GLY A 147 6.06 0.47 -0.69
CA GLY A 147 7.33 0.97 -0.15
C GLY A 147 7.25 2.37 0.46
N ALA A 148 6.11 2.75 1.04
CA ALA A 148 5.89 4.07 1.60
C ALA A 148 6.36 4.18 3.06
N ILE A 149 6.10 3.16 3.89
CA ILE A 149 6.61 3.07 5.27
C ILE A 149 7.58 1.89 5.30
N LEU A 150 8.82 2.16 5.72
CA LEU A 150 9.93 1.24 5.62
C LEU A 150 10.71 1.21 6.95
N ILE A 151 11.20 0.03 7.30
CA ILE A 151 12.12 -0.15 8.42
C ILE A 151 13.53 0.09 7.90
N LYS A 152 14.29 0.97 8.55
CA LYS A 152 15.65 1.30 8.14
C LYS A 152 16.57 0.10 8.35
N ARG A 153 17.62 0.01 7.52
CA ARG A 153 18.67 -1.03 7.60
C ARG A 153 18.18 -2.46 7.33
N THR A 154 16.98 -2.63 6.75
CA THR A 154 16.45 -3.95 6.37
C THR A 154 16.19 -4.12 4.87
N GLY A 155 16.55 -3.11 4.06
CA GLY A 155 16.40 -3.17 2.61
C GLY A 155 17.23 -4.27 1.95
N TYR A 156 16.69 -4.87 0.89
CA TYR A 156 17.37 -5.85 0.03
C TYR A 156 17.91 -7.12 0.70
N GLN A 157 17.36 -7.50 1.87
CA GLN A 157 17.78 -8.71 2.59
C GLN A 157 17.36 -10.01 1.90
N VAL A 158 16.26 -10.00 1.14
CA VAL A 158 15.73 -11.19 0.47
C VAL A 158 16.22 -11.23 -0.98
N PRO A 159 16.93 -12.29 -1.41
CA PRO A 159 17.40 -12.44 -2.78
C PRO A 159 16.27 -12.39 -3.82
N ILE A 160 16.58 -11.91 -5.02
CA ILE A 160 15.69 -12.02 -6.17
C ILE A 160 15.40 -13.50 -6.45
N GLY A 161 14.15 -13.82 -6.76
CA GLY A 161 13.65 -15.17 -6.87
C GLY A 161 13.16 -15.76 -5.55
N GLN A 162 13.34 -15.10 -4.42
CA GLN A 162 12.84 -15.57 -3.11
C GLN A 162 11.85 -14.60 -2.45
N ARG A 163 11.51 -13.51 -3.14
CA ARG A 163 10.54 -12.51 -2.66
C ARG A 163 9.12 -13.02 -2.89
N ILE A 164 8.16 -12.50 -2.12
CA ILE A 164 6.77 -13.01 -2.08
C ILE A 164 6.18 -13.09 -3.50
N TYR A 165 6.26 -12.00 -4.25
CA TYR A 165 5.67 -11.88 -5.59
C TYR A 165 6.60 -12.29 -6.73
N ASP A 166 7.80 -12.80 -6.42
CA ASP A 166 8.57 -13.57 -7.41
C ASP A 166 8.07 -15.01 -7.52
N GLN A 167 7.48 -15.52 -6.42
CA GLN A 167 7.08 -16.92 -6.28
C GLN A 167 5.59 -17.15 -6.44
N GLN A 168 4.76 -16.16 -6.08
CA GLN A 168 3.31 -16.31 -6.00
C GLN A 168 2.60 -15.08 -6.55
N LYS A 169 1.42 -15.30 -7.13
CA LYS A 169 0.55 -14.19 -7.55
C LYS A 169 -0.16 -13.58 -6.35
N ILE A 170 -0.63 -12.35 -6.50
CA ILE A 170 -1.21 -11.61 -5.39
C ILE A 170 -2.54 -12.19 -4.88
N ASP A 171 -3.33 -12.79 -5.76
CA ASP A 171 -4.57 -13.49 -5.42
C ASP A 171 -4.30 -14.76 -4.62
N GLU A 172 -3.29 -15.55 -5.02
CA GLU A 172 -2.85 -16.74 -4.27
C GLU A 172 -2.40 -16.37 -2.84
N VAL A 173 -1.60 -15.30 -2.70
CA VAL A 173 -1.13 -14.80 -1.41
C VAL A 173 -2.29 -14.29 -0.54
N ALA A 174 -3.28 -13.63 -1.12
CA ALA A 174 -4.45 -13.13 -0.40
C ALA A 174 -5.31 -14.28 0.13
N LEU A 175 -5.66 -15.24 -0.72
CA LEU A 175 -6.46 -16.42 -0.35
C LEU A 175 -5.79 -17.25 0.74
N ALA A 176 -4.47 -17.46 0.63
CA ALA A 176 -3.72 -18.21 1.64
C ALA A 176 -3.73 -17.53 3.03
N LYS A 177 -3.82 -16.20 3.09
CA LYS A 177 -3.94 -15.45 4.35
C LYS A 177 -5.34 -15.56 4.95
N GLU A 178 -6.38 -15.50 4.12
CA GLU A 178 -7.77 -15.63 4.56
C GLU A 178 -8.05 -17.01 5.14
N ASN A 179 -7.62 -18.08 4.46
CA ASN A 179 -7.80 -19.46 4.95
C ASN A 179 -7.15 -19.65 6.33
N LYS A 180 -5.92 -19.14 6.53
CA LYS A 180 -5.24 -19.18 7.83
C LYS A 180 -5.97 -18.44 8.95
N HIS A 181 -6.81 -17.45 8.61
CA HIS A 181 -7.64 -16.76 9.60
C HIS A 181 -8.93 -17.54 9.89
N HIS A 182 -9.52 -18.18 8.88
CA HIS A 182 -10.73 -18.99 9.07
C HIS A 182 -10.49 -20.27 9.88
N ASP A 183 -9.28 -20.83 9.80
CA ASP A 183 -8.89 -22.02 10.56
C ASP A 183 -8.46 -21.72 12.02
N ARG A 184 -8.58 -20.46 12.47
CA ARG A 184 -8.26 -20.00 13.83
C ARG A 184 -9.50 -19.50 14.55
#